data_AF-A0A1I2IW95-F1
#
_entry.id   AF-A0A1I2IW95-F1
#
_cell.length_a   1.000
_cell.length_b   1.000
_cell.length_c   1.000
_cell.angle_alpha   90.00
_cell.angle_beta   90.00
_cell.angle_gamma   90.00
#
_symmetry.space_group_name_H-M   'P 1'
#
loop_
_entity.id
_entity.type
_entity.pdbx_description
1 polymer ?
#
loop_
_entity_poly.entity_id
_entity_poly.type
_entity_poly.pdbx_seq_one_letter_code
_entity_poly.pdbx_strand_id
1 'polypeptide(L)'
;MEREEELFYSERTSKNQKFDKRLIAHVVKLAEEGTPRRDLIKTYKMTGETLGMWLDKYSSILHKRKLHSTAEKRSIVRAIHGGMSIKEAVIVYNISSRSTIRNW
;
A
#
# COMPACT_ATOMS: atom_id res chain seq x y z
N MET A 1 -7.37 -26.20 -13.27
CA MET A 1 -6.35 -26.62 -12.30
C MET A 1 -5.69 -25.35 -11.80
N GLU A 2 -6.03 -24.88 -10.59
CA GLU A 2 -5.07 -24.27 -9.67
C GLU A 2 -5.72 -24.09 -8.28
N ARG A 3 -5.31 -25.02 -7.41
CA ARG A 3 -5.36 -25.08 -5.95
C ARG A 3 -6.26 -24.05 -5.25
N GLU A 4 -7.46 -24.51 -4.91
CA GLU A 4 -8.14 -24.14 -3.67
C GLU A 4 -7.24 -24.61 -2.51
N GLU A 5 -6.21 -23.82 -2.18
CA GLU A 5 -5.50 -24.02 -0.94
C GLU A 5 -6.50 -23.66 0.16
N GLU A 6 -7.20 -24.68 0.69
CA GLU A 6 -7.87 -24.65 1.98
C GLU A 6 -6.81 -24.33 3.03
N LEU A 7 -6.43 -23.06 3.09
CA LEU A 7 -5.55 -22.53 4.09
C LEU A 7 -6.40 -22.50 5.35
N PHE A 8 -6.29 -23.57 6.12
CA PHE A 8 -6.89 -23.74 7.44
C PHE A 8 -6.23 -22.73 8.39
N TYR A 9 -6.63 -21.48 8.28
CA TYR A 9 -6.25 -20.44 9.21
C TYR A 9 -7.00 -20.70 10.51
N SER A 10 -6.31 -20.56 11.64
CA SER A 10 -6.92 -20.78 12.96
C SER A 10 -8.28 -20.09 13.04
N GLU A 11 -9.35 -20.87 13.22
CA GLU A 11 -10.69 -20.31 13.35
C GLU A 11 -10.70 -19.28 14.47
N ARG A 12 -11.39 -18.17 14.23
CA ARG A 12 -11.39 -17.05 15.16
C ARG A 12 -12.33 -17.37 16.31
N THR A 13 -11.79 -17.86 17.42
CA THR A 13 -12.53 -18.19 18.65
C THR A 13 -12.85 -16.95 19.49
N SER A 14 -12.15 -15.82 19.28
CA SER A 14 -12.40 -14.58 20.03
C SER A 14 -12.10 -13.33 19.21
N LYS A 15 -12.77 -12.22 19.54
CA LYS A 15 -12.50 -10.89 18.94
C LYS A 15 -11.08 -10.39 19.22
N ASN A 16 -10.46 -10.85 20.31
CA ASN A 16 -9.10 -10.46 20.72
C ASN A 16 -8.01 -11.43 20.24
N GLN A 17 -8.37 -12.48 19.51
CA GLN A 17 -7.41 -13.43 18.98
C GLN A 17 -6.53 -12.74 17.93
N LYS A 18 -5.21 -12.91 18.05
CA LYS A 18 -4.27 -12.44 17.05
C LYS A 18 -4.48 -13.23 15.76
N PHE A 19 -4.50 -12.52 14.64
CA PHE A 19 -4.52 -13.16 13.32
C PHE A 19 -3.22 -13.94 13.09
N ASP A 20 -3.33 -15.09 12.41
CA ASP A 20 -2.17 -15.87 12.00
C ASP A 20 -1.27 -15.02 11.10
N LYS A 21 0.03 -15.01 11.37
CA LYS A 21 1.02 -14.30 10.55
C LYS A 21 1.04 -14.82 9.11
N ARG A 22 0.76 -16.10 8.89
CA ARG A 22 0.66 -16.72 7.56
C ARG A 22 -0.51 -16.14 6.77
N LEU A 23 -1.66 -15.97 7.43
CA LEU A 23 -2.83 -15.31 6.85
C LEU A 23 -2.51 -13.87 6.45
N ILE A 24 -1.86 -13.13 7.34
CA ILE A 24 -1.49 -11.74 7.09
C ILE A 24 -0.60 -11.64 5.85
N ALA A 25 0.46 -12.46 5.77
CA ALA A 25 1.37 -12.46 4.64
C ALA A 25 0.66 -12.82 3.32
N HIS A 26 -0.24 -13.80 3.35
CA HIS A 26 -1.01 -14.20 2.18
C HIS A 26 -1.95 -13.09 1.68
N VAL A 27 -2.71 -12.46 2.58
CA VAL A 27 -3.61 -11.35 2.22
C VAL A 27 -2.84 -10.14 1.69
N VAL A 28 -1.69 -9.82 2.28
CA VAL A 28 -0.83 -8.74 1.80
C VAL A 28 -0.31 -9.05 0.39
N LYS A 29 0.13 -10.29 0.13
CA LYS A 29 0.57 -10.72 -1.19
C LYS A 29 -0.55 -10.60 -2.24
N LEU A 30 -1.76 -11.07 -1.94
CA LEU A 30 -2.92 -10.94 -2.83
C LEU A 30 -3.25 -9.48 -3.14
N ALA A 31 -3.16 -8.60 -2.13
CA ALA A 31 -3.35 -7.17 -2.34
C ALA A 31 -2.26 -6.57 -3.25
N GLU A 32 -1.00 -6.96 -3.07
CA GLU A 32 0.13 -6.53 -3.90
C GLU A 32 0.00 -7.03 -5.35
N GLU A 33 -0.57 -8.20 -5.57
CA GLU A 33 -0.92 -8.77 -6.89
C GLU A 33 -2.12 -8.06 -7.55
N GLY A 34 -2.75 -7.12 -6.87
CA GLY A 34 -3.83 -6.28 -7.41
C GLY A 34 -5.24 -6.72 -7.04
N THR A 35 -5.41 -7.65 -6.10
CA THR A 35 -6.74 -8.06 -5.63
C THR A 35 -7.48 -6.87 -5.00
N PRO A 36 -8.73 -6.60 -5.39
CA PRO A 36 -9.50 -5.51 -4.81
C PRO A 36 -9.68 -5.66 -3.31
N ARG A 37 -9.41 -4.58 -2.55
CA ARG A 37 -9.54 -4.56 -1.08
C ARG A 37 -10.92 -5.01 -0.59
N ARG A 38 -11.97 -4.64 -1.33
CA ARG A 38 -13.36 -5.03 -1.01
C ARG A 38 -13.53 -6.55 -1.01
N ASP A 39 -12.88 -7.23 -1.93
CA ASP A 39 -13.02 -8.67 -2.09
C ASP A 39 -12.23 -9.39 -0.98
N LEU A 40 -11.03 -8.90 -0.64
CA LEU A 40 -10.27 -9.38 0.53
C LEU A 40 -11.04 -9.22 1.85
N ILE A 41 -11.67 -8.05 2.05
CA ILE A 41 -12.51 -7.76 3.22
C ILE A 41 -13.67 -8.77 3.32
N LYS A 42 -14.34 -9.05 2.20
CA LYS A 42 -15.48 -9.96 2.14
C LYS A 42 -15.06 -11.42 2.36
N THR A 43 -14.01 -11.88 1.67
CA THR A 43 -13.53 -13.26 1.72
C THR A 43 -12.99 -13.63 3.09
N TYR A 44 -12.18 -12.76 3.69
CA TYR A 44 -11.53 -13.04 4.99
C TYR A 44 -12.30 -12.45 6.19
N LYS A 45 -13.51 -11.91 5.97
CA LYS A 45 -14.39 -11.35 7.02
C LYS A 45 -13.66 -10.41 7.99
N MET A 46 -12.78 -9.56 7.47
CA MET A 46 -11.98 -8.61 8.24
C MET A 46 -12.46 -7.17 8.04
N THR A 47 -12.05 -6.25 8.89
CA THR A 47 -12.35 -4.82 8.68
C THR A 47 -11.39 -4.18 7.70
N GLY A 48 -11.83 -3.13 6.99
CA GLY A 48 -10.97 -2.37 6.09
C GLY A 48 -9.79 -1.70 6.81
N GLU A 49 -9.96 -1.31 8.07
CA GLU A 49 -8.88 -0.79 8.93
C GLU A 49 -7.82 -1.85 9.21
N THR A 50 -8.23 -3.09 9.48
CA THR A 50 -7.30 -4.22 9.71
C THR A 50 -6.44 -4.45 8.46
N LEU A 51 -7.09 -4.51 7.30
CA LEU A 51 -6.40 -4.63 6.02
C LEU A 51 -5.45 -3.46 5.77
N GLY A 52 -5.91 -2.22 5.99
CA GLY A 52 -5.08 -1.02 5.84
C GLY A 52 -3.83 -1.04 6.72
N MET A 53 -3.97 -1.44 7.98
CA MET A 53 -2.85 -1.59 8.92
C MET A 53 -1.87 -2.68 8.47
N TRP A 54 -2.36 -3.79 7.93
CA TRP A 54 -1.48 -4.86 7.42
C TRP A 54 -0.71 -4.41 6.20
N LEU A 55 -1.35 -3.71 5.27
CA LEU A 55 -0.67 -3.19 4.10
C LEU A 55 0.34 -2.11 4.49
N ASP A 56 0.03 -1.22 5.42
CA ASP A 56 1.00 -0.22 5.91
C ASP A 56 2.23 -0.85 6.57
N LYS A 57 2.01 -1.90 7.37
CA LYS A 57 3.07 -2.55 8.14
C LYS A 57 3.89 -3.57 7.34
N TYR A 58 3.24 -4.34 6.48
CA TYR A 58 3.84 -5.51 5.83
C TYR A 58 3.94 -5.39 4.31
N SER A 59 3.15 -4.52 3.66
CA SER A 59 3.34 -4.30 2.22
C SER A 59 4.61 -3.51 1.97
N SER A 60 5.37 -3.96 0.98
CA SER A 60 6.53 -3.25 0.48
C SER A 60 6.16 -2.20 -0.58
N ILE A 61 5.00 -2.38 -1.24
CA ILE A 61 4.61 -1.66 -2.45
C ILE A 61 3.47 -0.66 -2.21
N LEU A 62 2.43 -1.05 -1.47
CA LEU A 62 1.13 -0.39 -1.54
C LEU A 62 0.97 0.87 -0.65
N HIS A 63 1.81 1.02 0.38
CA HIS A 63 1.59 2.05 1.41
C HIS A 63 2.81 2.88 1.79
N LYS A 64 4.00 2.54 1.29
CA LYS A 64 5.18 3.36 1.57
C LYS A 64 5.13 4.59 0.67
N ARG A 65 4.74 5.74 1.25
CA ARG A 65 4.97 7.05 0.61
C ARG A 65 6.43 7.06 0.15
N LYS A 66 6.67 7.25 -1.14
CA LYS A 66 8.03 7.32 -1.68
C LYS A 66 8.75 8.46 -0.95
N LEU A 67 9.72 8.11 -0.12
CA LEU A 67 10.57 9.09 0.53
C LEU A 67 11.57 9.55 -0.52
N HIS A 68 11.42 10.80 -0.96
CA HIS A 68 12.37 11.41 -1.88
C HIS A 68 13.62 11.85 -1.11
N SER A 69 14.77 11.38 -1.56
CA SER A 69 16.07 11.87 -1.10
C SER A 69 16.25 13.35 -1.44
N THR A 70 17.18 14.03 -0.77
CA THR A 70 17.49 15.44 -1.05
C THR A 70 17.93 15.67 -2.50
N ALA A 71 18.64 14.71 -3.09
CA ALA A 71 19.06 14.76 -4.49
C ALA A 71 17.85 14.67 -5.45
N GLU A 72 16.92 13.75 -5.19
CA GLU A 72 15.69 13.62 -5.98
C GLU A 72 14.81 14.86 -5.86
N LYS A 73 14.64 15.42 -4.65
CA LYS A 73 13.88 16.66 -4.45
C LYS A 73 14.44 17.81 -5.29
N ARG A 74 15.77 18.00 -5.28
CA ARG A 74 16.43 19.02 -6.11
C ARG A 74 16.23 18.77 -7.60
N SER A 75 16.28 17.52 -8.04
CA SER A 75 16.02 17.15 -9.45
C SER A 75 14.58 17.49 -9.85
N ILE A 76 13.60 17.20 -8.99
CA ILE A 76 12.18 17.50 -9.22
C ILE A 76 11.96 19.02 -9.30
N VAL A 77 12.52 19.78 -8.34
CA VAL A 77 12.42 21.25 -8.33
C VAL A 77 13.06 21.86 -9.58
N ARG A 78 14.23 21.35 -10.01
CA ARG A 78 14.87 21.79 -11.26
C ARG A 78 14.01 21.50 -12.49
N ALA A 79 13.37 20.34 -12.57
CA ALA A 79 12.46 20.01 -13.68
C ALA A 79 11.28 20.99 -13.74
N ILE A 80 10.75 21.39 -12.57
CA ILE A 80 9.68 22.39 -12.48
C ILE A 80 10.16 23.77 -12.96
N HIS A 81 11.35 24.21 -12.54
CA HIS A 81 11.95 25.45 -13.05
C HIS A 81 12.21 25.40 -14.56
N GLY A 82 12.45 24.21 -15.13
CA GLY A 82 12.61 23.99 -16.57
C GLY A 82 11.31 23.97 -17.37
N GLY A 83 10.15 24.18 -16.73
CA GLY A 83 8.84 24.27 -17.39
C GLY A 83 7.86 23.12 -17.11
N MET A 84 8.25 22.11 -16.31
CA MET A 84 7.31 21.06 -15.87
C MET A 84 6.29 21.63 -14.89
N SER A 85 5.00 21.36 -15.10
CA SER A 85 3.99 21.80 -14.15
C SER A 85 4.02 20.98 -12.85
N ILE A 86 3.62 21.58 -11.74
CA ILE A 86 3.48 20.88 -10.44
C ILE A 86 2.53 19.68 -10.56
N LYS A 87 1.52 19.75 -11.43
CA LYS A 87 0.57 18.64 -11.66
C LYS A 87 1.27 17.46 -12.34
N GLU A 88 2.06 17.72 -13.37
CA GLU A 88 2.84 16.68 -14.07
C GLU A 88 3.88 16.08 -13.14
N ALA A 89 4.59 16.90 -12.37
CA ALA A 89 5.58 16.43 -11.41
C ALA A 89 4.97 15.47 -10.36
N VAL A 90 3.75 15.74 -9.89
CA VAL A 90 3.03 14.84 -8.97
C VAL A 90 2.80 13.45 -9.59
N ILE A 91 2.43 13.40 -10.87
CA ILE A 91 2.15 12.15 -11.59
C ILE A 91 3.45 11.42 -11.91
N VAL A 92 4.41 12.11 -12.55
CA VAL A 92 5.67 11.53 -13.03
C VAL A 92 6.52 10.98 -11.89
N TYR A 93 6.58 11.69 -10.77
CA TYR A 93 7.43 11.32 -9.64
C TYR A 93 6.67 10.60 -8.52
N ASN A 94 5.38 10.31 -8.70
CA ASN A 94 4.52 9.68 -7.70
C ASN A 94 4.53 10.40 -6.34
N ILE A 95 4.40 11.73 -6.36
CA ILE A 95 4.44 12.57 -5.17
C ILE A 95 3.05 12.63 -4.55
N SER A 96 2.96 12.53 -3.23
CA SER A 96 1.67 12.39 -2.55
C SER A 96 0.72 13.59 -2.73
N SER A 97 1.26 14.80 -2.92
CA SER A 97 0.44 16.00 -3.10
C SER A 97 1.21 17.15 -3.74
N ARG A 98 0.47 18.10 -4.34
CA ARG A 98 1.02 19.36 -4.84
C ARG A 98 1.62 20.23 -3.71
N SER A 99 1.07 20.15 -2.50
CA SER A 99 1.60 20.86 -1.33
C SER A 99 2.97 20.34 -0.91
N THR A 100 3.24 19.04 -1.11
CA THR A 100 4.55 18.45 -0.82
C THR A 100 5.66 19.12 -1.64
N ILE A 101 5.40 19.36 -2.92
CA ILE A 101 6.34 20.06 -3.82
C ILE A 101 6.52 21.53 -3.42
N ARG A 102 5.44 22.23 -3.03
CA ARG A 102 5.52 23.64 -2.62
C ARG A 102 6.32 23.86 -1.33
N ASN A 103 6.45 22.82 -0.51
CA ASN A 103 7.24 22.86 0.72
C ASN A 103 8.72 22.51 0.48
N TRP A 104 9.10 22.08 -0.73
CA TRP A 104 10.48 21.77 -1.11
C TRP A 104 11.14 22.95 -1.82
#